data_AF-A0A1M3G4B7-F1
#
_entry.id   AF-A0A1M3G4B7-F1
#
_cell.length_a   1.000
_cell.length_b   1.000
_cell.length_c   1.000
_cell.angle_alpha   90.00
_cell.angle_beta   90.00
_cell.angle_gamma   90.00
#
_symmetry.space_group_name_H-M   'P 1'
#
loop_
_entity.id
_entity.type
_entity.pdbx_description
1 polymer ?
#
loop_
_entity_poly.entity_id
_entity_poly.type
_entity_poly.pdbx_seq_one_letter_code
_entity_poly.pdbx_strand_id
1 'polypeptide(L)'
;MKIEIEITRQDFMDFNRCHFRTKSLVRTSAIGLVGLLILQYSINKDKENVSISTVMISSILYILIFAALIYFILSRSKSIPKDNGSFLGKKVYDFSEEFFSYSDKDSEGRFQYQAVKSMEEDGKSFYLYLDTMMAILIPKRYFSDKTEEKIFRDFVRSKLKGV
;
A
#
# COMPACT_ATOMS: atom_id res chain seq x y z
N MET A 1 -11.13 7.53 21.77
CA MET A 1 -10.28 6.32 21.91
C MET A 1 -8.88 6.73 21.56
N LYS A 2 -7.96 6.65 22.52
CA LYS A 2 -6.58 7.09 22.34
C LYS A 2 -5.68 5.88 22.08
N ILE A 3 -4.86 5.95 21.03
CA ILE A 3 -3.93 4.89 20.64
C ILE A 3 -2.54 5.50 20.48
N GLU A 4 -1.58 5.00 21.24
CA GLU A 4 -0.19 5.40 21.13
C GLU A 4 0.56 4.31 20.37
N ILE A 5 1.11 4.68 19.21
CA ILE A 5 1.74 3.74 18.29
C ILE A 5 3.15 4.21 17.93
N GLU A 6 3.97 3.28 17.47
CA GLU A 6 5.25 3.59 16.86
C GLU A 6 5.27 3.02 15.44
N ILE A 7 5.41 3.90 14.46
CA ILE A 7 5.49 3.53 13.05
C ILE A 7 6.92 3.13 12.71
N THR A 8 7.10 1.88 12.30
CA THR A 8 8.39 1.33 11.92
C THR A 8 8.60 1.35 10.41
N ARG A 9 9.84 1.16 9.97
CA ARG A 9 10.15 0.95 8.54
C ARG A 9 9.42 -0.26 7.95
N GLN A 10 9.16 -1.28 8.76
CA GLN A 10 8.44 -2.47 8.30
C GLN A 10 6.97 -2.15 8.04
N ASP A 11 6.35 -1.31 8.86
CA ASP A 11 4.97 -0.86 8.64
C ASP A 11 4.82 -0.04 7.36
N PHE A 12 5.79 0.84 7.08
CA PHE A 12 5.83 1.62 5.84
C PHE A 12 5.93 0.71 4.61
N MET A 13 6.77 -0.31 4.66
CA MET A 13 6.83 -1.28 3.57
C MET A 13 5.54 -2.07 3.40
N ASP A 14 4.97 -2.53 4.51
CA ASP A 14 3.77 -3.35 4.48
C ASP A 14 2.62 -2.54 3.87
N PHE A 15 2.54 -1.24 4.19
CA PHE A 15 1.69 -0.27 3.49
C PHE A 15 1.98 -0.21 2.00
N ASN A 16 3.22 0.06 1.59
CA ASN A 16 3.56 0.15 0.16
C ASN A 16 3.23 -1.14 -0.59
N ARG A 17 3.47 -2.30 0.02
CA ARG A 17 3.14 -3.60 -0.57
C ARG A 17 1.63 -3.79 -0.68
N CYS A 18 0.87 -3.45 0.36
CA CYS A 18 -0.58 -3.53 0.34
C CYS A 18 -1.14 -2.60 -0.74
N HIS A 19 -0.72 -1.34 -0.71
CA HIS A 19 -1.09 -0.29 -1.66
C HIS A 19 -0.76 -0.68 -3.12
N PHE A 20 0.45 -1.17 -3.37
CA PHE A 20 0.87 -1.59 -4.71
C PHE A 20 0.05 -2.78 -5.21
N ARG A 21 -0.31 -3.71 -4.33
CA ARG A 21 -1.10 -4.90 -4.68
C ARG A 21 -2.57 -4.55 -4.95
N THR A 22 -3.16 -3.62 -4.20
CA THR A 22 -4.58 -3.29 -4.31
C THR A 22 -4.89 -2.26 -5.39
N LYS A 23 -3.93 -1.38 -5.75
CA LYS A 23 -4.15 -0.32 -6.74
C LYS A 23 -3.77 -0.71 -8.17
N SER A 24 -4.14 0.18 -9.10
CA SER A 24 -4.05 0.05 -10.56
C SER A 24 -2.68 -0.31 -11.12
N LEU A 25 -1.60 -0.28 -10.35
CA LEU A 25 -0.25 -0.64 -10.80
C LEU A 25 -0.13 -2.10 -11.20
N VAL A 26 -0.82 -3.04 -10.54
CA VAL A 26 -0.87 -4.45 -11.00
C VAL A 26 -1.58 -4.53 -12.35
N ARG A 27 -2.68 -3.77 -12.53
CA ARG A 27 -3.42 -3.70 -13.79
C ARG A 27 -2.58 -3.07 -14.91
N THR A 28 -1.91 -1.95 -14.63
CA THR A 28 -1.01 -1.27 -15.59
C THR A 28 0.17 -2.16 -15.97
N SER A 29 0.74 -2.88 -15.00
CA SER A 29 1.78 -3.88 -15.24
C SER A 29 1.30 -5.02 -16.14
N ALA A 30 0.09 -5.53 -15.89
CA ALA A 30 -0.52 -6.57 -16.73
C ALA A 30 -0.79 -6.07 -18.16
N ILE A 31 -1.30 -4.85 -18.33
CA ILE A 31 -1.50 -4.23 -19.65
C ILE A 31 -0.16 -4.07 -20.38
N GLY A 32 0.88 -3.61 -19.67
CA GLY A 32 2.23 -3.48 -20.22
C GLY A 32 2.80 -4.81 -20.69
N LEU A 33 2.61 -5.89 -19.92
CA LEU A 33 3.00 -7.25 -20.31
C LEU A 33 2.29 -7.71 -21.60
N VAL A 34 0.97 -7.53 -21.68
CA VAL A 34 0.21 -7.87 -22.89
C VAL A 34 0.68 -7.06 -24.10
N GLY A 35 0.89 -5.74 -23.93
CA GLY A 35 1.41 -4.87 -24.98
C GLY A 35 2.78 -5.31 -25.48
N LEU A 36 3.66 -5.75 -24.58
CA LEU A 36 4.98 -6.28 -24.94
C LEU A 36 4.93 -7.60 -25.69
N LEU A 37 4.04 -8.52 -25.32
CA LEU A 37 3.82 -9.76 -26.09
C LEU A 37 3.37 -9.46 -27.52
N ILE A 38 2.45 -8.50 -27.68
CA ILE A 38 1.98 -8.04 -28.99
C ILE A 38 3.13 -7.40 -29.78
N LEU A 39 3.94 -6.56 -29.14
CA LEU A 39 5.11 -5.94 -29.77
C LEU A 39 6.13 -6.99 -30.20
N GLN A 40 6.41 -7.96 -29.34
CA GLN A 40 7.35 -9.04 -29.60
C GLN A 40 6.89 -9.92 -30.76
N TYR A 41 5.60 -10.26 -30.82
CA TYR A 41 5.00 -10.93 -31.97
C TYR A 41 5.16 -10.07 -33.24
N SER A 42 4.82 -8.77 -33.16
CA SER A 42 4.85 -7.85 -34.30
C SER A 42 6.25 -7.65 -34.90
N ILE A 43 7.30 -7.60 -34.07
CA ILE A 43 8.71 -7.45 -34.52
C ILE A 43 9.22 -8.74 -35.18
N ASN A 44 8.68 -9.89 -34.79
CA ASN A 44 9.20 -11.19 -35.18
C ASN A 44 8.34 -11.91 -36.23
N LYS A 45 7.14 -11.42 -36.53
CA LYS A 45 6.20 -12.04 -37.49
C LYS A 45 6.77 -12.20 -38.90
N ASP A 46 7.65 -11.29 -39.34
CA ASP A 46 8.20 -11.26 -40.69
C ASP A 46 9.55 -12.01 -40.79
N LYS A 47 10.02 -12.61 -39.69
CA LYS A 47 11.27 -13.38 -39.66
C LYS A 47 10.96 -14.86 -39.86
N GLU A 48 11.46 -15.44 -40.95
CA GLU A 48 11.20 -16.83 -41.35
C GLU A 48 11.58 -17.89 -40.30
N ASN A 49 12.43 -17.56 -39.32
CA ASN A 49 13.00 -18.54 -38.38
C ASN A 49 12.68 -18.28 -36.89
N VAL A 50 11.64 -17.49 -36.58
CA VAL A 50 11.29 -17.29 -35.17
C VAL A 50 10.48 -18.46 -34.65
N SER A 51 11.18 -19.35 -33.93
CA SER A 51 10.54 -20.44 -33.23
C SER A 51 9.61 -19.93 -32.13
N ILE A 52 8.41 -20.49 -32.05
CA ILE A 52 7.43 -20.24 -30.99
C ILE A 52 8.06 -20.48 -29.60
N SER A 53 8.97 -21.45 -29.49
CA SER A 53 9.67 -21.73 -28.24
C SER A 53 10.55 -20.55 -27.79
N THR A 54 11.23 -19.88 -28.73
CA THR A 54 12.03 -18.68 -28.42
C THR A 54 11.14 -17.54 -27.90
N VAL A 55 9.97 -17.34 -28.49
CA VAL A 55 9.00 -16.32 -28.04
C VAL A 55 8.47 -16.66 -26.65
N MET A 56 8.12 -17.92 -26.38
CA MET A 56 7.65 -18.33 -25.06
C MET A 56 8.73 -18.18 -23.98
N ILE A 57 9.96 -18.63 -24.25
CA ILE A 57 11.07 -18.55 -23.29
C ILE A 57 11.37 -17.09 -22.93
N SER A 58 11.48 -16.22 -23.94
CA SER A 58 11.76 -14.79 -23.73
C SER A 58 10.60 -14.08 -23.03
N SER A 59 9.35 -14.46 -23.28
CA SER A 59 8.17 -13.97 -22.56
C SER A 59 8.21 -14.32 -21.08
N ILE A 60 8.50 -15.58 -20.76
CA ILE A 60 8.62 -16.06 -19.37
C ILE A 60 9.78 -15.34 -18.67
N LEU A 61 10.94 -15.26 -19.33
CA LEU A 61 12.11 -14.57 -18.78
C LEU A 61 11.79 -13.11 -18.48
N TYR A 62 11.06 -12.44 -19.37
CA TYR A 62 10.65 -11.06 -19.16
C TYR A 62 9.70 -10.91 -17.97
N ILE A 63 8.68 -11.76 -17.84
CA ILE A 63 7.77 -11.76 -16.68
C ILE A 63 8.56 -11.92 -15.38
N LEU A 64 9.53 -12.85 -15.35
CA LEU A 64 10.38 -13.09 -14.19
C LEU A 64 11.26 -11.87 -13.85
N ILE A 65 11.91 -11.26 -14.85
CA ILE A 65 12.73 -10.05 -14.66
C ILE A 65 11.85 -8.90 -14.14
N PHE A 66 10.69 -8.69 -14.74
CA PHE A 66 9.78 -7.62 -14.35
C PHE A 66 9.24 -7.81 -12.93
N ALA A 67 8.83 -9.04 -12.58
CA ALA A 67 8.43 -9.37 -11.22
C ALA A 67 9.58 -9.16 -10.22
N ALA A 68 10.80 -9.55 -10.57
CA ALA A 68 11.99 -9.32 -9.76
C ALA A 68 12.29 -7.83 -9.57
N LEU A 69 12.16 -7.01 -10.61
CA LEU A 69 12.34 -5.56 -10.54
C LEU A 69 11.31 -4.91 -9.60
N ILE A 70 10.02 -5.25 -9.75
CA ILE A 70 8.97 -4.76 -8.83
C ILE A 70 9.28 -5.18 -7.40
N TYR A 71 9.61 -6.46 -7.19
CA TYR A 71 9.95 -6.97 -5.87
C TYR A 71 11.15 -6.21 -5.28
N PHE A 72 12.18 -5.93 -6.08
CA PHE A 72 13.37 -5.20 -5.65
C PHE A 72 13.06 -3.74 -5.28
N ILE A 73 12.27 -3.04 -6.09
CA ILE A 73 11.82 -1.67 -5.81
C ILE A 73 11.01 -1.62 -4.51
N LEU A 74 10.03 -2.52 -4.35
CA LEU A 74 9.22 -2.60 -3.14
C LEU A 74 10.06 -2.98 -1.92
N SER A 75 11.04 -3.86 -2.08
CA SER A 75 11.95 -4.25 -0.99
C SER A 75 12.88 -3.10 -0.57
N ARG A 76 13.32 -2.28 -1.54
CA ARG A 76 14.09 -1.07 -1.27
C ARG A 76 13.26 0.08 -0.72
N SER A 77 11.92 0.02 -0.79
CA SER A 77 11.08 1.05 -0.17
C SER A 77 11.32 1.22 1.33
N LYS A 78 11.92 0.23 2.02
CA LYS A 78 12.42 0.35 3.40
C LYS A 78 13.27 1.58 3.64
N SER A 79 14.07 2.00 2.66
CA SER A 79 15.03 3.10 2.82
C SER A 79 14.44 4.48 2.50
N ILE A 80 13.19 4.55 2.04
CA ILE A 80 12.57 5.83 1.67
C ILE A 80 12.35 6.72 2.90
N PRO A 81 11.81 6.23 4.03
CA PRO A 81 11.68 7.07 5.21
C PRO A 81 13.07 7.42 5.75
N LYS A 82 13.29 8.69 6.12
CA LYS A 82 14.51 9.11 6.82
C LYS A 82 14.38 8.76 8.31
N ASP A 83 15.48 8.39 8.97
CA ASP A 83 15.46 8.07 10.40
C ASP A 83 15.04 9.27 11.27
N ASN A 84 15.32 10.49 10.80
CA ASN A 84 14.91 11.75 11.42
C ASN A 84 13.75 12.44 10.68
N GLY A 85 13.03 11.72 9.81
CA GLY A 85 11.84 12.24 9.15
C GLY A 85 10.59 12.13 10.03
N SER A 86 9.52 12.84 9.65
CA SER A 86 8.24 12.88 10.38
C SER A 86 7.36 11.64 10.19
N PHE A 87 7.72 10.74 9.26
CA PHE A 87 6.88 9.57 8.96
C PHE A 87 7.03 8.46 10.01
N LEU A 88 8.26 8.20 10.45
CA LEU A 88 8.57 7.14 11.42
C LEU A 88 8.47 7.65 12.86
N GLY A 89 8.40 6.71 13.79
CA GLY A 89 8.45 6.98 15.22
C GLY A 89 7.09 7.05 15.88
N LYS A 90 7.07 7.62 17.09
CA LYS A 90 5.90 7.63 17.96
C LYS A 90 4.86 8.61 17.45
N LYS A 91 3.62 8.14 17.37
CA LYS A 91 2.44 8.91 17.01
C LYS A 91 1.32 8.58 17.99
N VAL A 92 0.59 9.61 18.38
CA VAL A 92 -0.58 9.49 19.23
C VAL A 92 -1.79 9.84 18.38
N TYR A 93 -2.77 8.94 18.34
CA TYR A 93 -4.04 9.20 17.69
C TYR A 93 -5.16 9.23 18.73
N ASP A 94 -6.04 10.22 18.64
CA ASP A 94 -7.25 10.26 19.45
C ASP A 94 -8.49 10.31 18.55
N PHE A 95 -9.25 9.22 18.60
CA PHE A 95 -10.50 9.04 17.85
C PHE A 95 -11.68 9.48 18.71
N SER A 96 -12.18 10.69 18.48
CA SER A 96 -13.40 11.21 19.10
C SER A 96 -14.62 10.94 18.21
N GLU A 97 -15.83 11.26 18.69
CA GLU A 97 -17.06 11.06 17.91
C GLU A 97 -17.14 11.93 16.64
N GLU A 98 -16.56 13.13 16.66
CA GLU A 98 -16.69 14.11 15.57
C GLU A 98 -15.51 14.10 14.61
N PHE A 99 -14.30 14.00 15.15
CA PHE A 99 -13.05 14.01 14.41
C PHE A 99 -12.04 13.06 15.05
N PHE A 100 -10.92 12.83 14.38
CA PHE A 100 -9.77 12.24 15.03
C PHE A 100 -8.55 13.16 14.89
N SER A 101 -7.75 13.22 15.94
CA SER A 101 -6.51 14.00 15.98
C SER A 101 -5.30 13.09 15.94
N TYR A 102 -4.17 13.68 15.54
CA TYR A 102 -2.87 13.06 15.64
C TYR A 102 -1.87 14.04 16.24
N SER A 103 -0.90 13.52 16.96
CA SER A 103 0.28 14.27 17.37
C SER A 103 1.53 13.39 17.37
N ASP A 104 2.65 14.00 17.03
CA ASP A 104 3.99 13.46 17.20
C ASP A 104 4.94 14.56 17.68
N LYS A 105 6.24 14.28 17.71
CA LYS A 105 7.24 15.24 18.20
C LYS A 105 7.37 16.51 17.34
N ASP A 106 7.00 16.45 16.06
CA ASP A 106 7.25 17.52 15.09
C ASP A 106 5.94 18.14 14.56
N SER A 107 4.80 17.51 14.78
CA SER A 107 3.52 17.91 14.19
C SER A 107 2.32 17.45 15.01
N GLU A 108 1.26 18.24 14.95
CA GLU A 108 -0.06 17.87 15.45
C GLU A 108 -1.15 18.37 14.50
N GLY A 109 -2.32 17.75 14.56
CA GLY A 109 -3.44 18.15 13.75
C GLY A 109 -4.69 17.32 13.98
N ARG A 110 -5.72 17.62 13.21
CA ARG A 110 -7.00 16.90 13.24
C ARG A 110 -7.57 16.70 11.85
N PHE A 111 -8.30 15.60 11.69
CA PHE A 111 -9.01 15.25 10.48
C PHE A 111 -10.48 14.99 10.80
N GLN A 112 -11.34 15.59 10.01
CA GLN A 112 -12.76 15.24 10.00
C GLN A 112 -12.93 13.86 9.37
N TYR A 113 -13.91 13.07 9.81
CA TYR A 113 -14.15 11.74 9.22
C TYR A 113 -14.50 11.83 7.72
N GLN A 114 -15.11 12.92 7.24
CA GLN A 114 -15.38 13.12 5.81
C GLN A 114 -14.10 13.26 4.96
N ALA A 115 -12.95 13.56 5.57
CA ALA A 115 -11.66 13.59 4.87
C ALA A 115 -11.15 12.18 4.53
N VAL A 116 -11.60 11.16 5.27
CA VAL A 116 -11.21 9.77 5.02
C VAL A 116 -12.06 9.21 3.89
N LYS A 117 -11.41 8.91 2.76
CA LYS A 117 -12.07 8.41 1.54
C LYS A 117 -12.38 6.92 1.58
N SER A 118 -11.55 6.15 2.28
CA SER A 118 -11.76 4.71 2.44
C SER A 118 -10.92 4.16 3.58
N MET A 119 -11.33 3.00 4.09
CA MET A 119 -10.52 2.19 4.99
C MET A 119 -10.23 0.85 4.33
N GLU A 120 -8.95 0.54 4.15
CA GLU A 120 -8.47 -0.79 3.78
C GLU A 120 -7.76 -1.41 4.99
N GLU A 121 -7.59 -2.72 5.00
CA GLU A 121 -6.84 -3.42 6.06
C GLU A 121 -6.19 -4.69 5.53
N ASP A 122 -5.12 -5.10 6.18
CA ASP A 122 -4.53 -6.43 5.99
C ASP A 122 -4.41 -7.17 7.34
N GLY A 123 -3.64 -8.25 7.39
CA GLY A 123 -3.42 -9.00 8.62
C GLY A 123 -2.66 -8.23 9.70
N LYS A 124 -2.00 -7.11 9.35
CA LYS A 124 -1.05 -6.41 10.21
C LYS A 124 -1.50 -5.00 10.59
N SER A 125 -2.22 -4.29 9.73
CA SER A 125 -2.51 -2.86 9.91
C SER A 125 -3.88 -2.45 9.34
N PHE A 126 -4.41 -1.35 9.86
CA PHE A 126 -5.48 -0.57 9.23
C PHE A 126 -4.87 0.60 8.45
N TYR A 127 -5.49 0.92 7.32
CA TYR A 127 -5.09 2.00 6.41
C TYR A 127 -6.29 2.92 6.15
N LEU A 128 -6.28 4.10 6.77
CA LEU A 128 -7.31 5.12 6.59
C LEU A 128 -6.85 6.09 5.51
N TYR A 129 -7.33 5.91 4.29
CA TYR A 129 -6.91 6.71 3.14
C TYR A 129 -7.56 8.09 3.16
N LEU A 130 -6.73 9.13 3.18
CA LEU A 130 -7.13 10.53 3.01
C LEU A 130 -7.14 10.93 1.52
N ASP A 131 -6.23 10.34 0.75
CA ASP A 131 -6.15 10.47 -0.71
C ASP A 131 -5.55 9.17 -1.28
N THR A 132 -5.46 9.09 -2.61
CA THR A 132 -4.91 8.00 -3.40
C THR A 132 -3.57 7.50 -2.87
N MET A 133 -2.65 8.39 -2.49
CA MET A 133 -1.29 8.05 -2.04
C MET A 133 -1.04 8.36 -0.56
N MET A 134 -2.06 8.80 0.18
CA MET A 134 -1.92 9.27 1.56
C MET A 134 -2.88 8.48 2.46
N ALA A 135 -2.31 7.73 3.40
CA ALA A 135 -3.07 6.99 4.39
C ALA A 135 -2.48 7.15 5.79
N ILE A 136 -3.36 7.19 6.78
CA ILE A 136 -3.00 7.03 8.18
C ILE A 136 -2.91 5.54 8.47
N LEU A 137 -1.82 5.16 9.13
CA LEU A 137 -1.46 3.78 9.36
C LEU A 137 -1.58 3.45 10.85
N ILE A 138 -2.35 2.40 11.15
CA ILE A 138 -2.59 1.98 12.53
C ILE A 138 -2.26 0.48 12.63
N PRO A 139 -1.07 0.13 13.13
CA PRO A 139 -0.67 -1.26 13.25
C PRO A 139 -1.53 -2.00 14.28
N LYS A 140 -1.99 -3.19 13.92
CA LYS A 140 -2.88 -4.00 14.74
C LYS A 140 -2.22 -4.54 16.02
N ARG A 141 -0.88 -4.56 16.06
CA ARG A 141 -0.10 -4.97 17.24
C ARG A 141 -0.29 -4.05 18.47
N TYR A 142 -0.89 -2.88 18.31
CA TYR A 142 -1.17 -1.94 19.40
C TYR A 142 -2.58 -2.09 19.99
N PHE A 143 -3.40 -2.99 19.44
CA PHE A 143 -4.64 -3.39 20.10
C PHE A 143 -4.35 -4.56 21.03
N SER A 144 -4.96 -4.55 22.20
CA SER A 144 -4.79 -5.53 23.27
C SER A 144 -5.24 -6.92 22.83
N ASP A 145 -6.33 -6.98 22.07
CA ASP A 145 -6.90 -8.23 21.55
C ASP A 145 -7.75 -8.02 20.28
N LYS A 146 -8.31 -9.13 19.79
CA LYS A 146 -9.20 -9.13 18.61
C LYS A 146 -10.54 -8.43 18.84
N THR A 147 -10.97 -8.29 20.10
CA THR A 147 -12.18 -7.56 20.46
C THR A 147 -11.95 -6.06 20.30
N GLU A 148 -10.84 -5.54 20.82
CA GLU A 148 -10.45 -4.13 20.66
C GLU A 148 -10.21 -3.79 19.19
N GLU A 149 -9.52 -4.67 18.45
CA GLU A 149 -9.35 -4.54 16.99
C GLU A 149 -10.72 -4.43 16.28
N LYS A 150 -11.69 -5.26 16.68
CA LYS A 150 -13.04 -5.25 16.10
C LYS A 150 -13.81 -3.98 16.47
N ILE A 151 -13.74 -3.53 17.72
CA ILE A 151 -14.37 -2.29 18.18
C ILE A 151 -13.85 -1.11 17.36
N PHE A 152 -12.54 -1.00 17.20
CA PHE A 152 -11.93 0.05 16.38
C PHE A 152 -12.39 -0.02 14.91
N ARG A 153 -12.35 -1.22 14.31
CA ARG A 153 -12.81 -1.45 12.93
C ARG A 153 -14.26 -1.00 12.74
N ASP A 154 -15.16 -1.42 13.64
CA ASP A 154 -16.58 -1.13 13.55
C ASP A 154 -16.85 0.36 13.78
N PHE A 155 -16.14 0.98 14.73
CA PHE A 155 -16.19 2.42 14.98
C PHE A 155 -15.83 3.22 13.72
N VAL A 156 -14.64 3.00 13.14
CA VAL A 156 -14.22 3.75 11.94
C VAL A 156 -15.18 3.51 10.78
N ARG A 157 -15.58 2.25 10.53
CA ARG A 157 -16.54 1.94 9.46
C ARG A 157 -17.89 2.61 9.66
N SER A 158 -18.35 2.78 10.91
CA SER A 158 -19.61 3.49 11.19
C SER A 158 -19.53 4.96 10.78
N LYS A 159 -18.38 5.60 10.98
CA LYS A 159 -18.13 7.01 10.61
C LYS A 159 -18.03 7.21 9.10
N LEU A 160 -17.52 6.21 8.37
CA LEU A 160 -17.41 6.27 6.90
C LEU A 160 -18.72 6.02 6.16
N LYS A 161 -19.68 5.32 6.77
CA LYS A 161 -21.01 5.08 6.17
C LYS A 161 -21.90 6.33 6.12
N GLY A 162 -21.56 7.36 6.88
CA GLY A 162 -22.28 8.64 6.91
C GLY A 162 -21.74 9.68 5.92
N VAL A 163 -20.86 9.30 4.99
CA VAL A 163 -20.21 10.16 3.99
C VAL A 163 -20.70 9.81 2.59
#